data_AF-A0A6V7HXK9-F1
#
_entry.id   AF-A0A6V7HXK9-F1
#
_cell.length_a   1.000
_cell.length_b   1.000
_cell.length_c   1.000
_cell.angle_alpha   90.00
_cell.angle_beta   90.00
_cell.angle_gamma   90.00
#
_symmetry.space_group_name_H-M   'P 1'
#
loop_
_entity.id
_entity.type
_entity.pdbx_description
1 polymer ?
#
loop_
_entity_poly.entity_id
_entity_poly.type
_entity_poly.pdbx_seq_one_letter_code
_entity_poly.pdbx_strand_id
1 'polypeptide(L)' 'KIYSRIARVCKKDPGGQTLMRDTWTTFSKARLNCSLPGEFPFYYDEIQGAAYNPDEGIVYATFTTP' A
#
# COMPACT_ATOMS: atom_id res chain seq x y z
N LYS A 1 -14.30 -6.27 -5.89
CA LYS A 1 -13.81 -6.53 -4.52
C LYS A 1 -12.71 -5.54 -4.21
N ILE A 2 -12.84 -4.81 -3.10
CA ILE A 2 -11.85 -3.82 -2.67
C ILE A 2 -10.67 -4.57 -2.05
N TYR A 3 -9.45 -4.08 -2.27
CA TYR A 3 -8.23 -4.58 -1.63
C TYR A 3 -7.32 -3.40 -1.32
N SER A 4 -6.95 -3.26 -0.06
CA SER A 4 -6.01 -2.26 0.40
C SER A 4 -4.60 -2.52 -0.13
N ARG A 5 -3.93 -1.44 -0.57
CA ARG A 5 -2.59 -1.51 -1.17
C ARG A 5 -1.71 -0.40 -0.64
N ILE A 6 -0.44 -0.72 -0.44
CA ILE A 6 0.62 0.28 -0.25
C ILE A 6 1.39 0.42 -1.56
N ALA A 7 1.74 1.65 -1.91
CA ALA A 7 2.52 1.96 -3.10
C ALA A 7 3.76 2.76 -2.73
N ARG A 8 4.76 2.75 -3.61
CA ARG A 8 5.97 3.56 -3.50
C ARG A 8 6.38 4.11 -4.85
N VAL A 9 7.07 5.24 -4.81
CA VAL A 9 7.81 5.85 -5.93
C VAL A 9 9.16 6.33 -5.40
N CYS A 10 10.17 6.36 -6.26
CA CYS A 10 11.45 6.99 -5.93
C CYS A 10 11.28 8.52 -5.98
N LYS A 11 11.86 9.24 -5.00
CA LYS A 11 11.81 10.71 -4.94
C LYS A 11 12.41 11.39 -6.18
N LYS A 12 13.40 10.74 -6.81
CA LYS A 12 14.07 11.19 -8.04
C LYS A 12 13.75 10.25 -9.21
N ASP A 13 12.48 9.90 -9.38
CA ASP A 13 12.04 9.16 -10.56
C ASP A 13 12.29 10.02 -11.81
N PRO A 14 13.09 9.53 -12.79
CA PRO A 14 13.42 10.31 -13.98
C PRO A 14 12.27 10.40 -14.98
N GLY A 15 11.18 9.65 -14.77
CA GLY A 15 10.17 9.42 -15.79
C GLY A 15 10.67 8.54 -16.92
N GLY A 16 9.79 8.22 -17.86
CA GLY A 16 10.14 7.46 -19.05
C GLY A 16 10.78 8.32 -20.14
N GLN A 17 11.41 7.68 -21.12
CA GLN A 17 12.01 8.40 -22.24
C GLN A 17 10.94 9.01 -23.16
N THR A 18 11.22 10.22 -23.65
CA THR A 18 10.48 10.98 -24.69
C THR A 18 8.97 11.13 -24.50
N LEU A 19 8.17 10.06 -24.63
CA LEU A 19 6.71 10.08 -24.50
C LEU A 19 6.20 9.94 -23.06
N MET A 20 7.00 9.36 -22.15
CA MET A 20 6.57 9.05 -20.78
C MET A 20 7.25 9.91 -19.72
N ARG A 21 7.71 11.12 -20.07
CA ARG A 21 8.45 12.00 -19.14
C ARG A 21 7.65 12.33 -17.88
N ASP A 22 6.32 12.47 -18.02
CA ASP A 22 5.41 12.79 -16.90
C ASP A 22 4.80 11.54 -16.24
N THR A 23 5.37 10.35 -16.48
CA THR A 23 4.89 9.07 -15.95
C THR A 23 5.92 8.46 -15.00
N TRP A 24 5.49 8.07 -13.79
CA TRP A 24 6.34 7.34 -12.83
C TRP A 24 6.87 6.03 -13.42
N THR A 25 8.18 5.84 -13.45
CA THR A 25 8.83 4.58 -13.89
C THR A 25 9.18 3.64 -12.74
N THR A 26 9.20 4.17 -11.51
CA THR A 26 9.56 3.44 -10.29
C THR A 26 8.35 3.08 -9.43
N PHE A 27 7.14 3.35 -9.93
CA PHE A 27 5.90 3.02 -9.25
C PHE A 27 5.77 1.51 -9.02
N SER A 28 5.54 1.11 -7.77
CA SER A 28 5.22 -0.27 -7.42
C SER A 28 4.17 -0.29 -6.32
N LYS A 29 3.30 -1.30 -6.31
CA LYS A 29 2.27 -1.49 -5.29
C LYS A 29 2.14 -2.93 -4.87
N ALA A 30 1.88 -3.16 -3.59
CA ALA A 30 1.63 -4.46 -2.99
C ALA A 30 0.30 -4.47 -2.24
N ARG A 31 -0.32 -5.65 -2.10
CA ARG A 31 -1.53 -5.83 -1.27
C ARG A 31 -1.13 -5.83 0.21
N LEU A 32 -1.89 -5.14 1.04
CA LEU A 32 -1.78 -5.23 2.49
C LEU A 32 -2.60 -6.43 2.99
N ASN A 33 -2.02 -7.22 3.88
CA ASN A 33 -2.70 -8.35 4.50
C ASN A 33 -3.07 -7.98 5.95
N CYS A 34 -4.34 -7.64 6.17
CA CYS A 34 -4.94 -7.52 7.49
C CYS A 34 -5.96 -8.64 7.63
N SER A 35 -5.59 -9.72 8.35
CA SER A 35 -6.43 -10.90 8.49
C SER A 35 -6.34 -11.52 9.87
N LEU A 36 -7.44 -12.11 10.33
CA LEU A 36 -7.40 -13.08 11.41
C LEU A 36 -6.89 -14.42 10.87
N PRO A 37 -5.82 -15.00 11.43
CA PRO A 37 -5.28 -16.28 10.99
C PRO A 37 -6.22 -17.43 11.37
N GLY A 38 -6.19 -18.53 10.60
CA GLY A 38 -6.99 -19.74 10.81
C GLY A 38 -6.98 -20.62 9.56
N GLU A 39 -7.67 -21.77 9.60
CA GLU A 39 -7.85 -22.65 8.43
C GLU A 39 -8.53 -21.90 7.27
N PHE A 40 -9.44 -20.98 7.61
CA PHE A 40 -10.07 -20.04 6.70
C PHE A 40 -9.81 -18.60 7.18
N PRO A 41 -8.74 -17.93 6.68
CA PRO A 41 -8.40 -16.58 7.12
C PRO A 41 -9.53 -15.58 6.81
N PHE A 42 -9.87 -14.74 7.78
CA PHE A 42 -10.87 -13.68 7.62
C PHE A 42 -10.16 -12.35 7.33
N TYR A 43 -10.49 -11.70 6.21
CA TYR A 43 -9.78 -10.51 5.73
C TYR A 43 -10.57 -9.23 5.95
N TYR A 44 -9.88 -8.19 6.43
CA TYR A 44 -10.35 -6.81 6.44
C TYR A 44 -9.68 -6.07 5.29
N ASP A 45 -10.35 -6.01 4.14
CA ASP A 45 -9.74 -5.55 2.90
C ASP A 45 -9.82 -4.02 2.69
N GLU A 46 -10.60 -3.28 3.51
CA GLU A 46 -10.89 -1.84 3.33
C GLU A 46 -10.22 -0.96 4.38
N ILE A 47 -9.10 -0.31 4.02
CA ILE A 47 -8.35 0.59 4.90
C ILE A 47 -9.09 1.91 5.12
N GLN A 48 -9.18 2.37 6.37
CA GLN A 48 -9.84 3.61 6.78
C GLN A 48 -8.85 4.73 7.13
N GLY A 49 -7.64 4.36 7.57
CA GLY A 49 -6.62 5.31 8.00
C GLY A 49 -5.29 4.62 8.31
N ALA A 50 -4.20 5.39 8.31
CA ALA A 50 -2.87 4.91 8.65
C ALA A 50 -2.04 6.00 9.35
N ALA A 51 -1.15 5.60 10.25
CA ALA A 51 -0.23 6.47 10.97
C ALA A 51 1.17 5.83 11.05
N TYR A 52 2.20 6.62 10.82
CA TYR A 52 3.60 6.19 10.95
C TYR A 52 4.12 6.54 12.34
N ASN A 53 4.60 5.53 13.07
CA ASN A 53 5.34 5.70 14.32
C ASN A 53 6.85 5.73 14.00
N PRO A 54 7.51 6.90 14.12
CA PRO A 54 8.92 7.04 13.76
C PRO A 54 9.87 6.33 14.73
N ASP A 55 9.49 6.18 16.00
CA ASP A 55 10.35 5.58 17.03
C ASP A 55 10.50 4.07 16.81
N GLU A 56 9.43 3.42 16.34
CA GLU A 56 9.42 1.98 16.02
C GLU A 56 9.72 1.71 14.55
N GLY A 57 9.62 2.71 13.68
CA GLY A 57 9.71 2.53 12.23
C GLY A 57 8.54 1.72 11.66
N ILE A 58 7.37 1.77 12.31
CA ILE A 58 6.19 0.95 11.99
C ILE A 58 5.05 1.84 11.49
N VAL A 59 4.30 1.35 10.49
CA VAL A 59 3.04 1.94 10.06
C VAL A 59 1.89 1.13 10.67
N TYR A 60 1.04 1.79 11.44
CA TYR A 60 -0.24 1.24 11.91
C TYR A 60 -1.35 1.67 10.95
N ALA A 61 -2.34 0.79 10.76
CA ALA A 61 -3.48 1.07 9.90
C ALA A 61 -4.75 0.38 10.42
N THR A 62 -5.89 1.03 10.24
CA THR A 62 -7.22 0.50 10.61
C THR A 62 -7.95 0.02 9.37
N PHE A 63 -8.55 -1.17 9.44
CA PHE A 63 -9.24 -1.81 8.32
C PHE A 63 -10.66 -2.21 8.73
N THR A 64 -11.57 -2.25 7.76
CA THR A 64 -12.95 -2.72 7.91
C THR A 64 -13.28 -3.81 6.90
N THR A 65 -14.37 -4.50 7.16
CA THR A 65 -15.09 -5.25 6.12
C THR A 65 -15.84 -4.27 5.20
N PRO A 66 -16.29 -4.73 4.02
CA PRO A 66 -17.25 -3.98 3.21
C PRO A 66 -18.52 -3.60 3.96
#